data_AF-A0A3D5KY09-F1
#
_entry.id   AF-A0A3D5KY09-F1
#
_cell.length_a   1.000
_cell.length_b   1.000
_cell.length_c   1.000
_cell.angle_alpha   90.00
_cell.angle_beta   90.00
_cell.angle_gamma   90.00
#
_symmetry.space_group_name_H-M   'P 1'
#
loop_
_entity.id
_entity.type
_entity.pdbx_description
1 polymer ?
#
loop_
_entity_poly.entity_id
_entity_poly.type
_entity_poly.pdbx_seq_one_letter_code
_entity_poly.pdbx_strand_id
1 'polypeptide(L)'
;MNIRKNHGKTIRRTVTALILAGALTVPMTAFAAPAYESSYTETSSMAQLLMPALMKNTDPTGVALQLSTALRYGSITQGDIWNMIQEGCTIPAESLHLLSEQGQVSGYLYKTAAGLPYEPSDFAGVYDEEDYVSLNPAIAKALADGSLKEQDLFYNFLLVGMPNGLAGSKEFSPAVFSEKYPEIAEELGNNVSSYYVWYLIYGKDKGMDCSAQR
;
A
#
# COMPACT_ATOMS: atom_id res chain seq x y z
N MET A 1 -49.28 -67.68 -19.72
CA MET A 1 -49.37 -69.16 -19.73
C MET A 1 -47.98 -69.73 -20.01
N ASN A 2 -47.49 -70.61 -19.13
CA ASN A 2 -46.30 -71.50 -19.23
C ASN A 2 -44.90 -70.85 -19.33
N ILE A 3 -44.13 -70.72 -18.24
CA ILE A 3 -43.35 -71.75 -17.47
C ILE A 3 -42.26 -72.43 -18.31
N ARG A 4 -40.97 -72.21 -17.97
CA ARG A 4 -39.87 -73.22 -17.83
C ARG A 4 -38.77 -72.61 -16.94
N LYS A 5 -38.64 -73.01 -15.66
CA LYS A 5 -37.82 -74.11 -15.07
C LYS A 5 -36.29 -73.98 -15.21
N ASN A 6 -35.69 -73.51 -14.12
CA ASN A 6 -34.38 -73.84 -13.50
C ASN A 6 -33.62 -75.05 -14.07
N HIS A 7 -32.30 -74.94 -14.25
CA HIS A 7 -31.32 -76.02 -14.05
C HIS A 7 -29.97 -75.44 -13.60
N GLY A 8 -29.57 -75.75 -12.36
CA GLY A 8 -28.24 -75.44 -11.85
C GLY A 8 -27.18 -76.43 -12.32
N LYS A 9 -25.91 -76.06 -12.19
CA LYS A 9 -24.82 -77.03 -12.03
C LYS A 9 -23.69 -76.48 -11.16
N THR A 10 -23.61 -77.11 -10.00
CA THR A 10 -22.64 -77.02 -8.91
C THR A 10 -21.26 -77.45 -9.37
N ILE A 11 -20.18 -76.73 -9.01
CA ILE A 11 -18.87 -77.36 -8.77
C ILE A 11 -18.16 -76.73 -7.56
N ARG A 12 -18.03 -77.60 -6.56
CA ARG A 12 -17.19 -77.63 -5.35
C ARG A 12 -15.89 -76.82 -5.41
N ARG A 13 -15.48 -76.24 -4.27
CA ARG A 13 -14.40 -76.81 -3.44
C ARG A 13 -14.12 -75.99 -2.17
N THR A 14 -14.30 -76.68 -1.06
CA THR A 14 -13.40 -76.73 0.11
C THR A 14 -12.83 -75.43 0.66
N VAL A 15 -13.33 -75.13 1.86
CA VAL A 15 -12.75 -74.25 2.87
C VAL A 15 -11.29 -74.60 3.13
N THR A 16 -10.41 -73.61 3.00
CA THR A 16 -9.19 -73.53 3.81
C THR A 16 -9.20 -72.16 4.45
N ALA A 17 -9.46 -72.14 5.75
CA ALA A 17 -9.33 -70.96 6.58
C ALA A 17 -7.85 -70.59 6.67
N LEU A 18 -7.48 -69.43 6.14
CA LEU A 18 -6.26 -68.75 6.51
C LEU A 18 -6.70 -67.55 7.36
N ILE A 19 -6.54 -67.66 8.68
CA ILE A 19 -6.70 -66.54 9.60
C ILE A 19 -5.52 -65.60 9.34
N LEU A 20 -5.73 -64.57 8.52
CA LEU A 20 -4.83 -63.45 8.43
C LEU A 20 -5.44 -62.32 9.27
N ALA A 21 -4.93 -62.17 10.49
CA ALA A 21 -5.19 -61.01 11.33
C ALA A 21 -4.56 -59.77 10.69
N GLY A 22 -5.26 -59.16 9.74
CA GLY A 22 -4.97 -57.82 9.23
C GLY A 22 -5.86 -56.83 9.97
N ALA A 23 -5.28 -56.07 10.90
CA ALA A 23 -5.94 -54.91 11.46
C ALA A 23 -6.21 -53.92 10.31
N LEU A 24 -7.46 -53.82 9.86
CA LEU A 24 -7.91 -52.73 8.99
C LEU A 24 -7.95 -51.46 9.84
N THR A 25 -6.83 -50.74 9.87
CA THR A 25 -6.84 -49.33 10.27
C THR A 25 -7.52 -48.55 9.14
N VAL A 26 -8.83 -48.32 9.26
CA VAL A 26 -9.48 -47.25 8.49
C VAL A 26 -9.01 -45.94 9.14
N PRO A 27 -8.29 -45.05 8.43
CA PRO A 27 -8.05 -43.73 8.99
C PRO A 27 -9.41 -43.03 9.10
N MET A 28 -9.90 -42.83 10.33
CA MET A 28 -10.93 -41.83 10.55
C MET A 28 -10.29 -40.47 10.29
N THR A 29 -10.41 -39.97 9.07
CA THR A 29 -10.17 -38.56 8.81
C THR A 29 -11.27 -37.79 9.51
N ALA A 30 -10.97 -37.27 10.70
CA ALA A 30 -11.80 -36.27 11.35
C ALA A 30 -11.82 -35.05 10.42
N PHE A 31 -12.93 -34.84 9.71
CA PHE A 31 -13.21 -33.56 9.08
C PHE A 31 -13.48 -32.57 10.21
N ALA A 32 -12.43 -31.86 10.64
CA ALA A 32 -12.63 -30.62 11.37
C ALA A 32 -13.43 -29.69 10.45
N ALA A 33 -14.61 -29.25 10.91
CA ALA A 33 -15.30 -28.14 10.27
C ALA A 33 -14.31 -26.96 10.15
N PRO A 34 -14.39 -26.14 9.07
CA PRO A 34 -13.57 -24.94 9.00
C PRO A 34 -13.77 -24.15 10.28
N ALA A 35 -12.67 -23.60 10.83
CA ALA A 35 -12.77 -22.66 11.94
C ALA A 35 -13.80 -21.60 11.54
N TYR A 36 -14.79 -21.36 12.41
CA TYR A 36 -15.74 -20.29 12.18
C TYR A 36 -14.93 -19.00 12.01
N GLU A 37 -15.13 -18.31 10.89
CA GLU A 37 -14.52 -17.01 10.66
C GLU A 37 -15.14 -16.06 11.70
N SER A 38 -14.40 -15.85 12.79
CA SER A 38 -14.86 -15.02 13.88
C SER A 38 -14.65 -13.58 13.47
N SER A 39 -15.70 -12.75 13.51
CA SER A 39 -15.61 -11.30 13.30
C SER A 39 -14.72 -10.56 14.32
N TYR A 40 -14.00 -11.28 15.18
CA TYR A 40 -13.01 -10.78 16.13
C TYR A 40 -11.57 -10.81 15.57
N THR A 41 -11.34 -11.42 14.40
CA THR A 41 -10.06 -11.29 13.67
C THR A 41 -10.10 -10.13 12.66
N GLU A 42 -11.25 -9.49 12.46
CA GLU A 42 -11.30 -8.19 11.80
C GLU A 42 -10.71 -7.16 12.76
N THR A 43 -9.41 -6.91 12.63
CA THR A 43 -8.78 -5.76 13.28
C THR A 43 -9.29 -4.51 12.57
N SER A 44 -10.42 -3.97 13.04
CA SER A 44 -10.85 -2.65 12.60
C SER A 44 -9.77 -1.65 13.00
N SER A 45 -9.14 -0.99 12.03
CA SER A 45 -8.17 0.05 12.32
C SER A 45 -8.88 1.20 13.04
N MET A 46 -8.17 1.94 13.90
CA MET A 46 -8.72 3.14 14.53
C MET A 46 -9.25 4.12 13.46
N ALA A 47 -8.62 4.13 12.29
CA ALA A 47 -9.09 4.80 11.08
C ALA A 47 -10.53 4.37 10.69
N GLN A 48 -10.81 3.07 10.59
CA GLN A 48 -12.16 2.55 10.32
C GLN A 48 -13.19 2.90 11.42
N LEU A 49 -12.75 2.93 12.68
CA LEU A 49 -13.61 3.32 13.81
C LEU A 49 -13.92 4.83 13.83
N LEU A 50 -13.03 5.66 13.31
CA LEU A 50 -13.25 7.11 13.17
C LEU A 50 -14.13 7.46 11.96
N MET A 51 -14.27 6.56 10.97
CA MET A 51 -15.05 6.81 9.74
C MET A 51 -16.46 7.39 10.00
N PRO A 52 -17.29 6.85 10.92
CA PRO A 52 -18.64 7.37 11.12
C PRO A 52 -18.66 8.76 11.79
N ALA A 53 -17.62 9.09 12.58
CA ALA A 53 -17.49 10.37 13.27
C ALA A 53 -17.09 11.49 12.29
N LEU A 54 -16.27 11.18 11.29
CA LEU A 54 -15.90 12.12 10.22
C LEU A 54 -17.10 12.50 9.33
N MET A 55 -18.05 11.59 9.14
CA MET A 55 -19.19 11.77 8.24
C MET A 55 -20.38 12.53 8.84
N LYS A 56 -20.43 12.76 10.15
CA LYS A 56 -21.60 13.35 10.82
C LYS A 56 -21.23 14.69 11.48
N ASN A 57 -21.72 15.79 10.89
CA ASN A 57 -21.69 17.14 11.46
C ASN A 57 -20.32 17.86 11.42
N THR A 58 -19.79 18.02 10.20
CA THR A 58 -18.36 18.21 9.95
C THR A 58 -17.92 19.68 9.97
N ASP A 59 -17.70 20.24 11.16
CA ASP A 59 -16.81 21.40 11.29
C ASP A 59 -15.38 20.97 10.89
N PRO A 60 -14.79 21.54 9.83
CA PRO A 60 -13.45 21.16 9.36
C PRO A 60 -12.39 21.29 10.45
N THR A 61 -12.57 22.25 11.36
CA THR A 61 -11.67 22.46 12.50
C THR A 61 -11.75 21.31 13.50
N GLY A 62 -12.97 20.88 13.85
CA GLY A 62 -13.20 19.73 14.72
C GLY A 62 -12.61 18.42 14.18
N VAL A 63 -12.75 18.17 12.87
CA VAL A 63 -12.13 17.01 12.21
C VAL A 63 -10.61 17.10 12.24
N ALA A 64 -10.05 18.27 11.90
CA ALA A 64 -8.61 18.50 11.96
C ALA A 64 -8.08 18.25 13.37
N LEU A 65 -8.78 18.69 14.41
CA LEU A 65 -8.37 18.47 15.80
C LEU A 65 -8.38 16.99 16.19
N GLN A 66 -9.40 16.23 15.76
CA GLN A 66 -9.47 14.79 16.01
C GLN A 66 -8.33 14.05 15.33
N LEU A 67 -8.09 14.33 14.04
CA LEU A 67 -6.99 13.75 13.28
C LEU A 67 -5.63 14.17 13.85
N SER A 68 -5.45 15.45 14.18
CA SER A 68 -4.24 15.99 14.80
C SER A 68 -3.94 15.29 16.12
N THR A 69 -4.96 15.06 16.94
CA THR A 69 -4.84 14.34 18.21
C THR A 69 -4.44 12.88 17.97
N ALA A 70 -5.08 12.21 17.01
CA ALA A 70 -4.79 10.83 16.66
C ALA A 70 -3.36 10.66 16.09
N LEU A 71 -2.92 11.57 15.22
CA LEU A 71 -1.55 11.64 14.68
C LEU A 71 -0.55 11.87 15.82
N ARG A 72 -0.83 12.82 16.73
CA ARG A 72 0.03 13.13 17.88
C ARG A 72 0.22 11.94 18.82
N TYR A 73 -0.81 11.13 19.02
CA TYR A 73 -0.73 9.91 19.83
C TYR A 73 -0.23 8.69 19.04
N GLY A 74 0.11 8.84 17.76
CA GLY A 74 0.54 7.74 16.89
C GLY A 74 -0.51 6.65 16.70
N SER A 75 -1.80 6.98 16.95
CA SER A 75 -2.92 6.06 16.75
C SER A 75 -3.29 5.91 15.27
N ILE A 76 -2.99 6.95 14.49
CA ILE A 76 -3.00 6.94 13.03
C ILE A 76 -1.72 7.59 12.54
N THR A 77 -1.29 7.23 11.35
CA THR A 77 -0.22 7.88 10.58
C THR A 77 -0.82 8.64 9.40
N GLN A 78 -0.05 9.53 8.79
CA GLN A 78 -0.43 10.11 7.51
C GLN A 78 -0.71 9.03 6.44
N GLY A 79 0.05 7.94 6.49
CA GLY A 79 -0.16 6.77 5.64
C GLY A 79 -1.52 6.09 5.80
N ASP A 80 -2.06 6.07 7.02
CA ASP A 80 -3.42 5.58 7.25
C ASP A 80 -4.45 6.54 6.67
N ILE A 81 -4.22 7.86 6.77
CA ILE A 81 -5.06 8.88 6.13
C ILE A 81 -5.07 8.71 4.61
N TRP A 82 -3.92 8.41 4.00
CA TRP A 82 -3.84 8.11 2.58
C TRP A 82 -4.70 6.92 2.19
N ASN A 83 -4.56 5.81 2.93
CA ASN A 83 -5.36 4.60 2.68
C ASN A 83 -6.87 4.86 2.82
N MET A 84 -7.27 5.61 3.85
CA MET A 84 -8.67 6.01 4.03
C MET A 84 -9.22 6.78 2.81
N ILE A 85 -8.45 7.72 2.27
CA ILE A 85 -8.84 8.48 1.07
C ILE A 85 -8.98 7.54 -0.14
N GLN A 86 -8.06 6.59 -0.32
CA GLN A 86 -8.13 5.60 -1.40
C GLN A 86 -9.32 4.64 -1.26
N GLU A 87 -9.72 4.32 -0.03
CA GLU A 87 -10.93 3.54 0.27
C GLU A 87 -12.25 4.31 0.04
N GLY A 88 -12.18 5.59 -0.36
CA GLY A 88 -13.33 6.42 -0.66
C GLY A 88 -13.81 7.31 0.49
N CYS A 89 -13.01 7.44 1.57
CA CYS A 89 -13.33 8.39 2.64
C CYS A 89 -13.16 9.84 2.14
N THR A 90 -14.20 10.66 2.35
CA THR A 90 -14.16 12.08 2.02
C THR A 90 -13.78 12.87 3.29
N ILE A 91 -12.51 13.24 3.40
CA ILE A 91 -12.03 14.15 4.45
C ILE A 91 -12.14 15.59 3.91
N PRO A 92 -12.65 16.56 4.70
CA PRO A 92 -12.69 17.95 4.26
C PRO A 92 -11.29 18.48 3.91
N ALA A 93 -11.15 19.13 2.76
CA ALA A 93 -9.88 19.69 2.30
C ALA A 93 -9.30 20.71 3.30
N GLU A 94 -10.16 21.52 3.93
CA GLU A 94 -9.75 22.48 4.96
C GLU A 94 -9.15 21.80 6.19
N SER A 95 -9.65 20.62 6.58
CA SER A 95 -9.05 19.86 7.69
C SER A 95 -7.63 19.40 7.37
N LEU A 96 -7.41 18.90 6.15
CA LEU A 96 -6.09 18.48 5.68
C LEU A 96 -5.15 19.66 5.51
N HIS A 97 -5.66 20.81 5.07
CA HIS A 97 -4.90 22.05 5.00
C HIS A 97 -4.36 22.45 6.38
N LEU A 98 -5.23 22.51 7.40
CA LEU A 98 -4.83 22.82 8.78
C LEU A 98 -3.77 21.84 9.33
N LEU A 99 -3.90 20.55 9.02
CA LEU A 99 -2.91 19.54 9.42
C LEU A 99 -1.56 19.73 8.70
N SER A 100 -1.60 20.13 7.42
CA SER A 100 -0.40 20.41 6.64
C SER A 100 0.32 21.68 7.11
N GLU A 101 -0.41 22.73 7.48
CA GLU A 101 0.16 23.95 8.08
C GLU A 101 0.84 23.66 9.41
N GLN A 102 0.30 22.72 10.18
CA GLN A 102 0.90 22.25 11.44
C GLN A 102 2.10 21.31 11.22
N GLY A 103 2.42 20.96 9.97
CA GLY A 103 3.50 20.03 9.64
C GLY A 103 3.24 18.59 10.08
N GLN A 104 1.99 18.23 10.39
CA GLN A 104 1.61 16.87 10.80
C GLN A 104 1.32 15.96 9.60
N VAL A 105 1.01 16.56 8.45
CA VAL A 105 0.66 15.89 7.20
C VAL A 105 1.41 16.58 6.05
N SER A 106 1.84 15.83 5.04
CA SER A 106 2.49 16.36 3.85
C SER A 106 1.54 17.21 3.02
N GLY A 107 2.08 18.26 2.40
CA GLY A 107 1.35 19.05 1.42
C GLY A 107 0.87 18.21 0.23
N TYR A 108 1.65 17.19 -0.16
CA TYR A 108 1.25 16.23 -1.19
C TYR A 108 -0.08 15.53 -0.87
N LEU A 109 -0.26 15.02 0.36
CA LEU A 109 -1.50 14.34 0.75
C LEU A 109 -2.70 15.30 0.70
N TYR A 110 -2.53 16.50 1.28
CA TYR A 110 -3.57 17.54 1.27
C TYR A 110 -4.01 17.88 -0.16
N LYS A 111 -3.06 18.22 -1.04
CA LYS A 111 -3.38 18.67 -2.39
C LYS A 111 -3.94 17.55 -3.27
N THR A 112 -3.48 16.31 -3.06
CA THR A 112 -4.04 15.15 -3.76
C THR A 112 -5.49 14.91 -3.35
N ALA A 113 -5.79 14.99 -2.05
CA ALA A 113 -7.16 14.84 -1.55
C ALA A 113 -8.08 15.99 -2.00
N ALA A 114 -7.55 17.21 -2.08
CA ALA A 114 -8.29 18.40 -2.50
C ALA A 114 -8.39 18.57 -4.04
N GLY A 115 -7.61 17.81 -4.82
CA GLY A 115 -7.52 17.98 -6.27
C GLY A 115 -6.88 19.32 -6.70
N LEU A 116 -5.93 19.83 -5.91
CA LEU A 116 -5.25 21.10 -6.14
C LEU A 116 -3.92 20.91 -6.88
N PRO A 117 -3.43 21.92 -7.62
CA PRO A 117 -2.12 21.86 -8.28
C PRO A 117 -0.99 21.80 -7.25
N TYR A 118 -0.01 20.93 -7.50
CA TYR A 118 1.16 20.79 -6.64
C TYR A 118 2.12 21.97 -6.78
N GLU A 119 2.85 22.22 -5.70
CA GLU A 119 3.95 23.17 -5.61
C GLU A 119 5.23 22.44 -5.18
N PRO A 120 6.42 23.01 -5.43
CA PRO A 120 7.70 22.41 -5.02
C PRO A 120 7.78 22.08 -3.52
N SER A 121 7.16 22.90 -2.68
CA SER A 121 7.12 22.71 -1.22
C SER A 121 6.40 21.44 -0.77
N ASP A 122 5.43 20.94 -1.55
CA ASP A 122 4.70 19.72 -1.24
C ASP A 122 5.57 18.47 -1.34
N PHE A 123 6.66 18.57 -2.12
CA PHE A 123 7.64 17.52 -2.37
C PHE A 123 8.91 17.70 -1.52
N ALA A 124 8.80 18.44 -0.41
CA ALA A 124 9.91 18.67 0.51
C ALA A 124 10.53 17.36 1.02
N GLY A 125 11.78 17.11 0.61
CA GLY A 125 12.57 15.92 0.91
C GLY A 125 12.83 15.02 -0.31
N VAL A 126 12.02 15.13 -1.38
CA VAL A 126 12.27 14.39 -2.64
C VAL A 126 12.64 15.29 -3.82
N TYR A 127 12.34 16.58 -3.72
CA TYR A 127 12.64 17.57 -4.74
C TYR A 127 13.27 18.81 -4.12
N ASP A 128 14.39 19.23 -4.69
CA ASP A 128 15.01 20.53 -4.51
C ASP A 128 15.51 21.01 -5.88
N GLU A 129 15.29 22.28 -6.21
CA GLU A 129 15.57 22.80 -7.55
C GLU A 129 17.06 22.75 -7.89
N GLU A 130 17.91 23.15 -6.95
CA GLU A 130 19.36 23.19 -7.14
C GLU A 130 19.93 21.77 -7.24
N ASP A 131 19.47 20.86 -6.39
CA ASP A 131 19.86 19.47 -6.41
C ASP A 131 19.39 18.77 -7.69
N TYR A 132 18.16 19.00 -8.15
CA TYR A 132 17.63 18.35 -9.35
C TYR A 132 18.45 18.72 -10.59
N VAL A 133 18.86 19.98 -10.74
CA VAL A 133 19.72 20.42 -11.84
C VAL A 133 21.14 19.86 -11.70
N SER A 134 21.70 19.87 -10.49
CA SER A 134 23.07 19.44 -10.21
C SER A 134 23.26 17.92 -10.38
N LEU A 135 22.29 17.13 -9.93
CA LEU A 135 22.32 15.66 -9.98
C LEU A 135 22.06 15.11 -11.38
N ASN A 136 21.41 15.89 -12.27
CA ASN A 136 20.99 15.43 -13.59
C ASN A 136 21.63 16.28 -14.70
N PRO A 137 22.80 15.85 -15.26
CA PRO A 137 23.51 16.61 -16.29
C PRO A 137 22.68 16.92 -17.55
N ALA A 138 21.73 16.04 -17.90
CA ALA A 138 20.83 16.25 -19.03
C ALA A 138 19.88 17.44 -18.81
N ILE A 139 19.42 17.64 -17.57
CA ILE A 139 18.55 18.76 -17.19
C ILE A 139 19.34 20.06 -17.18
N ALA A 140 20.55 20.06 -16.60
CA ALA A 140 21.45 21.21 -16.64
C ALA A 140 21.77 21.66 -18.07
N LYS A 141 21.98 20.70 -18.98
CA LYS A 141 22.17 21.01 -20.40
C LYS A 141 20.90 21.58 -21.05
N ALA A 142 19.73 21.01 -20.75
CA ALA A 142 18.47 21.52 -21.28
C ALA A 142 18.17 22.97 -20.85
N LEU A 143 18.59 23.36 -19.63
CA LEU A 143 18.56 24.74 -19.14
C LEU A 143 19.51 25.64 -19.92
N ALA A 144 20.78 25.21 -20.07
CA ALA A 144 21.80 25.98 -20.78
C ALA A 144 21.45 26.22 -22.26
N ASP A 145 20.85 25.22 -22.91
CA ASP A 145 20.41 25.29 -24.30
C ASP A 145 19.04 26.02 -24.46
N GLY A 146 18.42 26.47 -23.36
CA GLY A 146 17.15 27.20 -23.35
C GLY A 146 15.92 26.35 -23.74
N SER A 147 16.08 25.04 -23.84
CA SER A 147 15.00 24.10 -24.16
C SER A 147 14.07 23.84 -22.97
N LEU A 148 14.61 23.99 -21.75
CA LEU A 148 13.86 23.95 -20.50
C LEU A 148 14.06 25.28 -19.76
N LYS A 149 12.98 25.86 -19.25
CA LYS A 149 13.03 27.09 -18.46
C LYS A 149 13.05 26.75 -16.98
N GLU A 150 13.67 27.61 -16.17
CA GLU A 150 13.78 27.43 -14.72
C GLU A 150 12.40 27.24 -14.07
N GLN A 151 11.39 28.04 -14.45
CA GLN A 151 10.02 27.90 -13.92
C GLN A 151 9.33 26.56 -14.25
N ASP A 152 9.82 25.85 -15.28
CA ASP A 152 9.26 24.59 -15.74
C ASP A 152 10.00 23.38 -15.12
N LEU A 153 11.02 23.60 -14.29
CA LEU A 153 11.82 22.55 -13.65
C LEU A 153 10.96 21.61 -12.81
N PHE A 154 10.04 22.15 -12.01
CA PHE A 154 9.17 21.33 -11.17
C PHE A 154 8.22 20.46 -12.00
N TYR A 155 7.60 21.02 -13.04
CA TYR A 155 6.76 20.24 -13.95
C TYR A 155 7.57 19.19 -14.71
N ASN A 156 8.80 19.52 -15.11
CA ASN A 156 9.71 18.56 -15.71
C ASN A 156 10.02 17.41 -14.74
N PHE A 157 10.26 17.69 -13.46
CA PHE A 157 10.44 16.67 -12.45
C PHE A 157 9.23 15.75 -12.34
N LEU A 158 8.00 16.29 -12.27
CA LEU A 158 6.78 15.48 -12.16
C LEU A 158 6.55 14.57 -13.38
N LEU A 159 6.75 15.11 -14.60
CA LEU A 159 6.38 14.43 -15.85
C LEU A 159 7.51 13.57 -16.44
N VAL A 160 8.76 13.95 -16.19
CA VAL A 160 9.95 13.32 -16.78
C VAL A 160 10.85 12.77 -15.68
N GLY A 161 11.11 13.53 -14.62
CA GLY A 161 11.99 13.11 -13.53
C GLY A 161 11.50 11.85 -12.81
N MET A 162 10.31 11.91 -12.22
CA MET A 162 9.75 10.81 -11.43
C MET A 162 9.56 9.51 -12.24
N PRO A 163 8.99 9.53 -13.46
CA PRO A 163 8.82 8.30 -14.23
C PRO A 163 10.14 7.69 -14.69
N ASN A 164 11.17 8.51 -14.93
CA ASN A 164 12.50 8.04 -15.31
C ASN A 164 13.40 7.69 -14.10
N GLY A 165 12.91 7.89 -12.87
CA GLY A 165 13.68 7.62 -11.66
C GLY A 165 14.85 8.57 -11.44
N LEU A 166 14.75 9.83 -11.87
CA LEU A 166 15.79 10.83 -11.64
C LEU A 166 15.80 11.29 -10.17
N ALA A 167 16.98 11.43 -9.59
CA ALA A 167 17.11 11.96 -8.24
C ALA A 167 16.73 13.46 -8.23
N GLY A 168 15.69 13.80 -7.45
CA GLY A 168 15.18 15.17 -7.30
C GLY A 168 15.83 15.94 -6.15
N SER A 169 16.39 15.23 -5.17
CA SER A 169 17.10 15.78 -4.02
C SER A 169 18.26 14.88 -3.64
N LYS A 170 19.21 15.37 -2.84
CA LYS A 170 20.24 14.52 -2.22
C LYS A 170 19.69 13.58 -1.15
N GLU A 171 18.54 13.92 -0.57
CA GLU A 171 17.91 13.16 0.52
C GLU A 171 17.17 11.91 0.01
N PHE A 172 16.76 11.89 -1.26
CA PHE A 172 16.01 10.78 -1.82
C PHE A 172 16.49 10.40 -3.22
N SER A 173 16.89 9.13 -3.35
CA SER A 173 17.14 8.49 -4.63
C SER A 173 16.25 7.25 -4.79
N PRO A 174 15.46 7.15 -5.87
CA PRO A 174 14.61 5.98 -6.11
C PRO A 174 15.43 4.70 -6.33
N ALA A 175 16.65 4.83 -6.86
CA ALA A 175 17.57 3.70 -7.02
C ALA A 175 17.97 3.13 -5.64
N VAL A 176 18.40 4.00 -4.72
CA VAL A 176 18.76 3.60 -3.34
C VAL A 176 17.54 3.07 -2.59
N PHE A 177 16.37 3.66 -2.79
CA PHE A 177 15.11 3.18 -2.22
C PHE A 177 14.83 1.73 -2.64
N SER A 178 14.93 1.44 -3.94
CA SER A 178 14.67 0.08 -4.47
C SER A 178 15.69 -0.96 -3.98
N GLU A 179 16.95 -0.56 -3.77
CA GLU A 179 18.00 -1.44 -3.27
C GLU A 179 17.86 -1.73 -1.77
N LYS A 180 17.54 -0.70 -0.97
CA LYS A 180 17.38 -0.84 0.49
C LYS A 180 16.06 -1.52 0.87
N TYR A 181 15.02 -1.34 0.08
CA TYR A 181 13.66 -1.78 0.39
C TYR A 181 13.04 -2.61 -0.75
N PRO A 182 13.63 -3.77 -1.10
CA PRO A 182 13.19 -4.57 -2.24
C PRO A 182 11.76 -5.10 -2.10
N GLU A 183 11.33 -5.45 -0.89
CA GLU A 183 9.96 -5.95 -0.64
C GLU A 183 8.90 -4.87 -0.95
N ILE A 184 9.17 -3.61 -0.54
CA ILE A 184 8.28 -2.48 -0.81
C ILE A 184 8.32 -2.13 -2.31
N ALA A 185 9.50 -2.18 -2.93
CA ALA A 185 9.64 -1.95 -4.37
C ALA A 185 8.87 -2.99 -5.19
N GLU A 186 8.87 -4.26 -4.76
CA GLU A 186 8.09 -5.33 -5.40
C GLU A 186 6.57 -5.09 -5.29
N GLU A 187 6.09 -4.63 -4.13
CA GLU A 187 4.68 -4.27 -3.92
C GLU A 187 4.24 -3.07 -4.79
N LEU A 188 5.10 -2.05 -4.91
CA LEU A 188 4.83 -0.86 -5.73
C LEU A 188 4.95 -1.12 -7.24
N GLY A 189 5.67 -2.17 -7.63
CA GLY A 189 5.84 -2.62 -8.99
C GLY A 189 6.67 -1.67 -9.87
N ASN A 190 6.44 -1.72 -11.18
CA ASN A 190 7.29 -1.03 -12.16
C ASN A 190 7.08 0.50 -12.24
N ASN A 191 6.18 1.08 -11.44
CA ASN A 191 5.93 2.51 -11.47
C ASN A 191 6.87 3.24 -10.51
N VAL A 192 7.99 3.74 -11.05
CA VAL A 192 9.03 4.44 -10.26
C VAL A 192 8.48 5.69 -9.58
N SER A 193 7.48 6.36 -10.16
CA SER A 193 6.83 7.53 -9.54
C SER A 193 6.18 7.18 -8.19
N SER A 194 5.70 5.95 -8.03
CA SER A 194 5.13 5.48 -6.77
C SER A 194 6.15 5.47 -5.64
N TYR A 195 7.45 5.35 -5.91
CA TYR A 195 8.49 5.29 -4.88
C TYR A 195 8.64 6.65 -4.18
N TYR A 196 8.58 7.73 -4.94
CA TYR A 196 8.61 9.10 -4.41
C TYR A 196 7.39 9.37 -3.54
N VAL A 197 6.20 9.00 -4.02
CA VAL A 197 4.94 9.17 -3.27
C VAL A 197 5.00 8.37 -1.98
N TRP A 198 5.41 7.10 -2.07
CA TRP A 198 5.51 6.25 -0.89
C TRP A 198 6.48 6.83 0.13
N TYR A 199 7.64 7.35 -0.30
CA TYR A 199 8.58 8.00 0.60
C TYR A 199 8.01 9.28 1.25
N LEU A 200 7.29 10.10 0.49
CA LEU A 200 6.60 11.30 1.01
C LEU A 200 5.48 10.97 2.00
N ILE A 201 4.80 9.84 1.82
CA ILE A 201 3.67 9.43 2.66
C ILE A 201 4.10 8.62 3.89
N TYR A 202 5.02 7.67 3.72
CA TYR A 202 5.40 6.69 4.75
C TYR A 202 6.88 6.78 5.13
N GLY A 203 7.76 7.07 4.17
CA GLY A 203 9.21 7.01 4.35
C GLY A 203 9.75 7.99 5.39
N LYS A 204 9.29 9.24 5.34
CA LYS A 204 9.70 10.28 6.31
C LYS A 204 9.29 9.94 7.74
N ASP A 205 8.05 9.49 7.94
CA ASP A 205 7.53 9.12 9.26
C ASP A 205 8.26 7.89 9.83
N LYS A 206 8.69 6.97 8.96
CA LYS A 206 9.48 5.78 9.34
C LYS A 206 10.97 6.06 9.52
N GLY A 207 11.42 7.29 9.30
CA GLY A 207 12.84 7.67 9.41
C GLY A 207 13.73 6.94 8.40
N MET A 208 13.20 6.59 7.23
CA MET A 208 13.94 5.85 6.21
C MET A 208 14.97 6.77 5.55
N ASP A 209 16.23 6.33 5.52
CA ASP A 209 17.30 7.06 4.84
C ASP A 209 17.48 6.49 3.43
N CYS A 210 17.06 7.26 2.43
CA CYS A 210 17.17 6.95 1.00
C CYS A 210 18.13 7.91 0.28
N SER A 211 19.01 8.57 1.02
CA SER A 211 19.98 9.50 0.44
C SER A 211 20.93 8.75 -0.48
N ALA A 212 21.24 9.37 -1.62
CA ALA A 212 22.34 8.91 -2.46
C ALA A 212 23.65 9.22 -1.71
N GLN A 213 24.18 8.23 -1.00
CA GLN A 213 25.44 8.40 -0.28
C GLN A 213 26.55 8.85 -1.25
N ARG A 214 27.34 9.83 -0.78
CA ARG A 214 28.51 10.40 -1.46
C ARG A 214 29.59 9.36 -1.77
#